data_AF-X1CKG7-F1
#
_entry.id   AF-X1CKG7-F1
#
_cell.length_a   1.000
_cell.length_b   1.000
_cell.length_c   1.000
_cell.angle_alpha   90.00
_cell.angle_beta   90.00
_cell.angle_gamma   90.00
#
_symmetry.space_group_name_H-M   'P 1'
#
loop_
_entity.id
_entity.type
_entity.pdbx_description
1 polymer ?
#
loop_
_entity_poly.entity_id
_entity_poly.type
_entity_poly.pdbx_seq_one_letter_code
_entity_poly.pdbx_strand_id
1 'polypeptide(L)'
;GGILALGANTFNMGIIGGILGFYIVMFIVKILNKTSIRKELKLTIGTAIGGYISIVLAAFICGIELSISGAVPFEIAIPAMVYWHLLIGIGEAIISALIIFYICRVKPDLVMTESIMMNKVIEINISKYKRPITSILAVSMTLIVMIAVGFTIGILSGAPDGLERVLIDQNGESWLDNLTSPWVPILNWITSDYGAAILGIAISFLVMVSIFYIVIRHKKKVILHTLNPLDSMKNTKEL
;
A
#
# COMPACT_ATOMS: atom_id res chain seq x y z
N GLY A 1 -10.76 9.13 -9.06
CA GLY A 1 -11.01 7.69 -8.98
C GLY A 1 -12.50 7.51 -9.02
N GLY A 2 -13.01 6.86 -10.06
CA GLY A 2 -14.42 6.52 -10.20
C GLY A 2 -14.93 5.74 -8.99
N ILE A 3 -16.20 5.94 -8.63
CA ILE A 3 -16.81 5.36 -7.42
C ILE A 3 -16.80 3.83 -7.51
N LEU A 4 -17.11 3.29 -8.69
CA LEU A 4 -17.14 1.86 -8.96
C LEU A 4 -15.74 1.24 -8.94
N ALA A 5 -14.71 2.01 -9.29
CA ALA A 5 -13.31 1.60 -9.26
C ALA A 5 -12.64 1.81 -7.89
N LEU A 6 -13.31 2.44 -6.91
CA LEU A 6 -12.67 2.90 -5.68
C LEU A 6 -12.04 1.76 -4.84
N GLY A 7 -12.68 0.58 -4.81
CA GLY A 7 -12.13 -0.62 -4.17
C GLY A 7 -10.84 -1.10 -4.83
N ALA A 8 -10.85 -1.26 -6.16
CA ALA A 8 -9.68 -1.62 -6.97
C ALA A 8 -8.54 -0.62 -6.81
N ASN A 9 -8.86 0.67 -6.87
CA ASN A 9 -7.90 1.75 -6.68
C ASN A 9 -7.27 1.71 -5.28
N THR A 10 -8.06 1.44 -4.25
CA THR A 10 -7.57 1.32 -2.87
C THR A 10 -6.67 0.10 -2.70
N PHE A 11 -6.99 -1.03 -3.35
CA PHE A 11 -6.14 -2.21 -3.35
C PHE A 11 -4.79 -1.95 -4.03
N ASN A 12 -4.80 -1.40 -5.24
CA ASN A 12 -3.59 -1.09 -5.99
C ASN A 12 -2.72 -0.06 -5.27
N MET A 13 -3.29 1.04 -4.78
CA MET A 13 -2.51 2.10 -4.14
C MET A 13 -2.11 1.74 -2.71
N GLY A 14 -3.02 1.18 -1.92
CA GLY A 14 -2.80 0.90 -0.50
C GLY A 14 -2.02 -0.39 -0.24
N ILE A 15 -2.40 -1.48 -0.88
CA ILE A 15 -1.80 -2.80 -0.63
C ILE A 15 -0.58 -3.01 -1.51
N ILE A 16 -0.71 -2.84 -2.83
CA ILE A 16 0.42 -3.05 -3.75
C ILE A 16 1.43 -1.89 -3.66
N GLY A 17 0.95 -0.65 -3.80
CA GLY A 17 1.77 0.55 -3.68
C GLY A 17 2.35 0.74 -2.29
N GLY A 18 1.52 0.63 -1.25
CA GLY A 18 1.93 0.86 0.13
C GLY A 18 2.67 -0.32 0.77
N ILE A 19 1.95 -1.40 1.07
CA ILE A 19 2.50 -2.52 1.85
C ILE A 19 3.60 -3.25 1.07
N LEU A 20 3.30 -3.72 -0.14
CA LEU A 20 4.26 -4.47 -0.93
C LEU A 20 5.45 -3.57 -1.32
N GLY A 21 5.19 -2.31 -1.67
CA GLY A 21 6.23 -1.30 -1.89
C GLY A 21 7.19 -1.16 -0.71
N PHE A 22 6.67 -1.07 0.52
CA PHE A 22 7.50 -1.05 1.73
C PHE A 22 8.41 -2.29 1.85
N TYR A 23 7.89 -3.48 1.56
CA TYR A 23 8.70 -4.70 1.58
C TYR A 23 9.80 -4.71 0.50
N ILE A 24 9.49 -4.21 -0.69
CA ILE A 24 10.47 -4.07 -1.77
C ILE A 24 11.60 -3.11 -1.34
N VAL A 25 11.26 -1.95 -0.77
CA VAL A 25 12.24 -1.00 -0.22
C VAL A 25 13.12 -1.68 0.83
N MET A 26 12.52 -2.36 1.80
CA MET A 26 13.27 -3.06 2.86
C MET A 26 14.16 -4.18 2.31
N PHE A 27 13.70 -4.89 1.28
CA PHE A 27 14.48 -5.93 0.61
C PHE A 27 15.71 -5.33 -0.09
N ILE A 28 15.54 -4.22 -0.81
CA ILE A 28 16.65 -3.52 -1.45
C ILE A 28 17.63 -2.99 -0.41
N VAL A 29 17.15 -2.38 0.68
CA VAL A 29 18.02 -1.93 1.78
C VAL A 29 18.79 -3.11 2.38
N LYS A 30 18.16 -4.28 2.56
CA LYS A 30 18.82 -5.49 3.04
C LYS A 30 19.93 -5.97 2.10
N ILE A 31 19.73 -5.88 0.79
CA ILE A 31 20.79 -6.18 -0.20
C ILE A 31 21.93 -5.17 -0.05
N LEU A 32 21.60 -3.88 0.00
CA LEU A 32 22.58 -2.80 0.13
C LEU A 32 23.36 -2.86 1.46
N ASN A 33 22.80 -3.45 2.51
CA ASN A 33 23.51 -3.62 3.80
C ASN A 33 24.81 -4.43 3.68
N LYS A 34 24.97 -5.26 2.64
CA LYS A 34 26.21 -5.99 2.34
C LYS A 34 27.34 -5.11 1.76
N THR A 35 27.06 -3.83 1.51
CA THR A 35 28.01 -2.88 0.90
C THR A 35 28.52 -1.86 1.92
N SER A 36 29.65 -1.23 1.61
CA SER A 36 30.27 -0.17 2.43
C SER A 36 29.57 1.21 2.31
N ILE A 37 28.39 1.28 1.69
CA ILE A 37 27.64 2.53 1.50
C ILE A 37 27.17 3.08 2.86
N ARG A 38 27.08 4.41 3.00
CA ARG A 38 26.53 5.06 4.20
C ARG A 38 25.06 4.69 4.41
N LYS A 39 24.64 4.50 5.66
CA LYS A 39 23.28 4.08 6.03
C LYS A 39 22.17 4.96 5.42
N GLU A 40 22.35 6.28 5.45
CA GLU A 40 21.41 7.25 4.86
C GLU A 40 21.22 7.04 3.36
N LEU A 41 22.32 6.79 2.65
CA LEU A 41 22.30 6.54 1.20
C LEU A 41 21.66 5.20 0.87
N LYS A 42 21.88 4.16 1.68
CA LYS A 42 21.22 2.85 1.50
C LYS A 42 19.70 3.00 1.52
N LEU A 43 19.17 3.73 2.50
CA LEU A 43 17.73 3.95 2.60
C LEU A 43 17.20 4.86 1.49
N THR A 44 17.94 5.91 1.13
CA THR A 44 17.57 6.80 0.03
C THR A 44 17.48 6.04 -1.29
N ILE A 45 18.50 5.23 -1.62
CA ILE A 45 18.54 4.39 -2.82
C ILE A 45 17.46 3.32 -2.78
N GLY A 46 17.29 2.67 -1.61
CA GLY A 46 16.24 1.67 -1.42
C GLY A 46 14.84 2.23 -1.63
N THR A 47 14.59 3.47 -1.16
CA THR A 47 13.32 4.18 -1.35
C THR A 47 13.11 4.51 -2.82
N ALA A 48 14.12 5.05 -3.51
CA ALA A 48 14.04 5.40 -4.93
C ALA A 48 13.69 4.18 -5.79
N ILE A 49 14.49 3.12 -5.68
CA ILE A 49 14.35 1.91 -6.51
C ILE A 49 13.08 1.15 -6.10
N GLY A 50 12.84 0.99 -4.80
CA GLY A 50 11.69 0.24 -4.31
C GLY A 50 10.36 0.94 -4.58
N GLY A 51 10.31 2.27 -4.44
CA GLY A 51 9.16 3.08 -4.80
C GLY A 51 8.87 3.02 -6.30
N TYR A 52 9.90 3.15 -7.14
CA TYR A 52 9.77 3.01 -8.59
C TYR A 52 9.16 1.66 -8.99
N ILE A 53 9.72 0.55 -8.48
CA ILE A 53 9.24 -0.80 -8.76
C ILE A 53 7.79 -0.96 -8.28
N SER A 54 7.48 -0.42 -7.10
CA SER A 54 6.14 -0.53 -6.51
C SER A 54 5.07 0.15 -7.37
N ILE A 55 5.34 1.34 -7.89
CA ILE A 55 4.41 2.09 -8.76
C ILE A 55 4.16 1.35 -10.06
N VAL A 56 5.24 0.87 -10.71
CA VAL A 56 5.13 0.11 -11.96
C VAL A 56 4.37 -1.19 -11.73
N LEU A 57 4.60 -1.87 -10.62
CA LEU A 57 3.87 -3.09 -10.26
C LEU A 57 2.39 -2.82 -9.98
N ALA A 58 2.06 -1.75 -9.26
CA ALA A 58 0.67 -1.35 -9.03
C ALA A 58 -0.04 -1.00 -10.35
N ALA A 59 0.64 -0.32 -11.27
CA ALA A 59 0.11 -0.02 -12.61
C ALA A 59 -0.11 -1.27 -13.46
N PHE A 60 0.80 -2.24 -13.38
CA PHE A 60 0.66 -3.52 -14.07
C PHE A 60 -0.56 -4.31 -13.56
N ILE A 61 -0.74 -4.39 -12.24
CA ILE A 61 -1.90 -5.06 -11.62
C ILE A 61 -3.19 -4.31 -11.99
N CYS A 62 -3.20 -2.98 -11.96
CA CYS A 62 -4.33 -2.18 -12.39
C CYS A 62 -4.72 -2.46 -13.87
N GLY A 63 -3.73 -2.58 -14.77
CA GLY A 63 -3.98 -2.97 -16.16
C GLY A 63 -4.61 -4.36 -16.30
N ILE A 64 -4.17 -5.33 -15.48
CA ILE A 64 -4.78 -6.67 -15.40
C ILE A 64 -6.23 -6.57 -14.92
N GLU A 65 -6.49 -5.86 -13.83
CA GLU A 65 -7.82 -5.69 -13.26
C GLU A 65 -8.79 -5.04 -14.26
N LEU A 66 -8.33 -4.01 -14.98
CA LEU A 66 -9.10 -3.36 -16.02
C LEU A 66 -9.47 -4.33 -17.15
N SER A 67 -8.56 -5.24 -17.49
CA SER A 67 -8.81 -6.25 -18.52
C SER A 67 -9.75 -7.35 -18.07
N ILE A 68 -9.61 -7.83 -16.83
CA ILE A 68 -10.51 -8.82 -16.22
C ILE A 68 -11.93 -8.25 -16.09
N SER A 69 -12.06 -6.94 -15.87
CA SER A 69 -13.38 -6.28 -15.83
C SER A 69 -14.10 -6.25 -17.18
N GLY A 70 -13.41 -6.57 -18.29
CA GLY A 70 -13.94 -6.49 -19.64
C GLY A 70 -13.95 -5.05 -20.21
N ALA A 71 -13.43 -4.06 -19.48
CA ALA A 71 -13.43 -2.67 -19.92
C ALA A 71 -12.47 -2.40 -21.08
N VAL A 72 -11.26 -2.97 -21.03
CA VAL A 72 -10.22 -2.76 -22.04
C VAL A 72 -9.44 -4.07 -22.26
N PRO A 73 -9.15 -4.50 -23.49
CA PRO A 73 -8.35 -5.70 -23.75
C PRO A 73 -6.95 -5.65 -23.11
N PHE A 74 -6.41 -6.82 -22.73
CA PHE A 74 -5.09 -6.96 -22.09
C PHE A 74 -3.96 -6.32 -22.89
N GLU A 75 -4.01 -6.45 -24.21
CA GLU A 75 -3.01 -5.96 -25.16
C GLU A 75 -2.92 -4.43 -25.17
N ILE A 76 -3.96 -3.75 -24.70
CA ILE A 76 -4.06 -2.28 -24.67
C ILE A 76 -3.92 -1.78 -23.24
N ALA A 77 -4.65 -2.37 -22.30
CA ALA A 77 -4.73 -1.92 -20.91
C ALA A 77 -3.37 -1.95 -20.21
N ILE A 78 -2.64 -3.06 -20.31
CA ILE A 78 -1.37 -3.23 -19.62
C ILE A 78 -0.31 -2.28 -20.19
N PRO A 79 -0.03 -2.24 -21.51
CA PRO A 79 0.99 -1.34 -22.04
C PRO A 79 0.66 0.13 -21.79
N ALA A 80 -0.60 0.54 -21.95
CA ALA A 80 -1.00 1.92 -21.71
C ALA A 80 -0.82 2.34 -20.25
N MET A 81 -1.26 1.50 -19.30
CA MET A 81 -1.09 1.78 -17.87
C MET A 81 0.38 1.79 -17.46
N VAL A 82 1.14 0.77 -17.83
CA VAL A 82 2.56 0.66 -17.44
C VAL A 82 3.38 1.78 -18.05
N TYR A 83 3.16 2.15 -19.31
CA TYR A 83 3.94 3.18 -20.01
C TYR A 83 3.97 4.51 -19.26
N TRP A 84 2.80 5.04 -18.89
CA TRP A 84 2.73 6.31 -18.16
C TRP A 84 3.32 6.20 -16.75
N HIS A 85 3.17 5.05 -16.10
CA HIS A 85 3.68 4.83 -14.75
C HIS A 85 5.19 4.57 -14.71
N LEU A 86 5.81 4.15 -15.83
CA LEU A 86 7.27 4.18 -15.98
C LEU A 86 7.79 5.62 -15.95
N LEU A 87 7.10 6.57 -16.60
CA LEU A 87 7.51 7.99 -16.60
C LEU A 87 7.25 8.67 -15.25
N ILE A 88 6.02 8.54 -14.74
CA ILE A 88 5.61 9.15 -13.47
C ILE A 88 6.40 8.53 -12.30
N GLY A 89 6.69 7.23 -12.37
CA GLY A 89 7.47 6.52 -11.37
C GLY A 89 8.87 7.12 -11.17
N ILE A 90 9.50 7.67 -12.23
CA ILE A 90 10.79 8.37 -12.10
C ILE A 90 10.64 9.60 -11.20
N GLY A 91 9.60 10.41 -11.45
CA GLY A 91 9.32 11.61 -10.65
C GLY A 91 9.06 11.25 -9.19
N GLU A 92 8.23 10.25 -8.94
CA GLU A 92 7.90 9.80 -7.58
C GLU A 92 9.13 9.22 -6.86
N ALA A 93 9.97 8.45 -7.57
CA ALA A 93 11.21 7.92 -7.02
C ALA A 93 12.18 9.03 -6.60
N ILE A 94 12.31 10.08 -7.41
CA ILE A 94 13.15 11.25 -7.10
C ILE A 94 12.59 11.99 -5.88
N ILE A 95 11.30 12.32 -5.89
CA ILE A 95 10.64 13.06 -4.80
C ILE A 95 10.75 12.26 -3.49
N SER A 96 10.40 10.98 -3.50
CA SER A 96 10.48 10.09 -2.34
C SER A 96 11.91 9.97 -1.81
N ALA A 97 12.89 9.83 -2.69
CA ALA A 97 14.30 9.78 -2.31
C ALA A 97 14.77 11.09 -1.66
N LEU A 98 14.40 12.24 -2.22
CA LEU A 98 14.73 13.55 -1.68
C LEU A 98 14.11 13.77 -0.29
N ILE A 99 12.85 13.37 -0.10
CA ILE A 99 12.17 13.45 1.20
C ILE A 99 12.91 12.60 2.23
N ILE A 100 13.20 11.34 1.92
CA ILE A 100 13.91 10.44 2.85
C ILE A 100 15.32 10.96 3.15
N PHE A 101 16.05 11.41 2.13
CA PHE A 101 17.37 11.99 2.30
C PHE A 101 17.35 13.22 3.21
N TYR A 102 16.39 14.12 2.99
CA TYR A 102 16.19 15.31 3.83
C TYR A 102 15.86 14.95 5.27
N ILE A 103 14.94 13.99 5.49
CA ILE A 103 14.59 13.55 6.85
C ILE A 103 15.82 12.93 7.53
N CYS A 104 16.59 12.09 6.83
CA CYS A 104 17.85 11.54 7.37
C CYS A 104 18.83 12.64 7.80
N ARG A 105 18.85 13.79 7.12
CA ARG A 105 19.74 14.91 7.44
C ARG A 105 19.24 15.81 8.57
N VAL A 106 17.95 16.09 8.62
CA VAL A 106 17.39 17.07 9.57
C VAL A 106 16.92 16.41 10.87
N LYS A 107 16.36 15.19 10.78
CA LYS A 107 15.86 14.42 11.92
C LYS A 107 16.22 12.94 11.77
N PRO A 108 17.52 12.59 11.81
CA PRO A 108 17.97 11.20 11.68
C PRO A 108 17.25 10.26 12.64
N ASP A 109 16.89 10.72 13.85
CA ASP A 109 16.22 9.93 14.88
C ASP A 109 14.88 9.31 14.43
N LEU A 110 14.15 9.98 13.52
CA LEU A 110 12.88 9.48 12.98
C LEU A 110 13.07 8.24 12.10
N VAL A 111 14.25 8.08 11.52
CA VAL A 111 14.56 7.07 10.50
C VAL A 111 15.54 6.03 11.03
N MET A 112 16.47 6.45 11.87
CA MET A 112 17.51 5.62 12.51
C MET A 112 17.06 4.95 13.82
N THR A 113 15.76 4.90 14.11
CA THR A 113 15.22 4.08 15.21
C THR A 113 15.60 2.58 15.08
N GLU A 114 16.14 2.16 13.93
CA GLU A 114 16.71 0.83 13.73
C GLU A 114 17.90 0.49 14.66
N SER A 115 18.72 1.46 15.12
CA SER A 115 19.76 1.16 16.13
C SER A 115 19.14 0.83 17.50
N ILE A 116 17.93 1.33 17.75
CA ILE A 116 17.16 1.03 18.95
C ILE A 116 16.37 -0.27 18.76
N MET A 117 15.90 -0.60 17.55
CA MET A 117 15.16 -1.84 17.27
C MET A 117 16.01 -3.12 17.20
N MET A 118 17.34 -3.00 17.02
CA MET A 118 18.24 -4.17 16.95
C MET A 118 19.15 -4.36 18.17
N ASN A 119 19.34 -3.37 19.05
CA ASN A 119 20.23 -3.50 20.21
C ASN A 119 19.65 -3.06 21.56
N LYS A 120 18.38 -2.64 21.60
CA LYS A 120 17.67 -2.44 22.86
C LYS A 120 16.29 -3.01 22.69
N VAL A 121 15.93 -3.99 23.51
CA VAL A 121 14.52 -4.37 23.66
C VAL A 121 13.83 -3.14 24.22
N ILE A 122 13.33 -2.26 23.36
CA ILE A 122 12.26 -1.38 23.77
C ILE A 122 11.12 -2.36 24.01
N GLU A 123 10.77 -2.60 25.26
CA GLU A 123 9.40 -2.97 25.56
C GLU A 123 8.54 -1.85 25.00
N ILE A 124 8.13 -2.00 23.73
CA ILE A 124 7.19 -1.09 23.11
C ILE A 124 5.93 -1.32 23.92
N ASN A 125 5.69 -0.44 24.89
CA ASN A 125 4.49 -0.49 25.68
C ASN A 125 3.34 -0.05 24.76
N ILE A 126 2.78 -1.02 24.04
CA ILE A 126 1.68 -0.84 23.08
C ILE A 126 0.53 -0.08 23.76
N SER A 127 0.36 -0.19 25.08
CA SER A 127 -0.63 0.58 25.84
C SER A 127 -0.49 2.10 25.68
N LYS A 128 0.74 2.61 25.52
CA LYS A 128 1.02 4.04 25.29
C LYS A 128 0.56 4.50 23.90
N TYR A 129 0.60 3.61 22.91
CA TYR A 129 0.18 3.87 21.53
C TYR A 129 -1.26 3.42 21.23
N LYS A 130 -1.99 2.83 22.18
CA LYS A 130 -3.39 2.43 21.98
C LYS A 130 -4.26 3.60 21.55
N ARG A 131 -4.16 4.75 22.24
CA ARG A 131 -4.96 5.96 21.95
C ARG A 131 -4.71 6.55 20.55
N PRO A 132 -3.47 6.79 20.08
CA PRO A 132 -3.24 7.27 18.73
C PRO A 132 -3.64 6.25 17.67
N ILE A 133 -3.41 4.94 17.89
CA ILE A 133 -3.85 3.89 16.94
C ILE A 133 -5.37 3.85 16.85
N THR A 134 -6.09 3.85 17.97
CA THR A 134 -7.56 3.89 17.96
C THR A 134 -8.10 5.18 17.35
N SER A 135 -7.41 6.30 17.52
CA SER A 135 -7.80 7.57 16.90
C SER A 135 -7.61 7.54 15.38
N ILE A 136 -6.49 7.00 14.89
CA ILE A 136 -6.25 6.83 13.45
C ILE A 136 -7.29 5.89 12.85
N LEU A 137 -7.58 4.76 13.50
CA LEU A 137 -8.61 3.81 13.06
C LEU A 137 -10.01 4.44 13.08
N ALA A 138 -10.34 5.20 14.12
CA ALA A 138 -11.62 5.89 14.20
C ALA A 138 -11.77 6.95 13.10
N VAL A 139 -10.76 7.80 12.90
CA VAL A 139 -10.77 8.83 11.85
C VAL A 139 -10.85 8.21 10.47
N SER A 140 -10.05 7.18 10.18
CA SER A 140 -10.10 6.49 8.89
C SER A 140 -11.45 5.81 8.65
N MET A 141 -12.04 5.20 9.68
CA MET A 141 -13.39 4.62 9.57
C MET A 141 -14.47 5.69 9.38
N THR A 142 -14.38 6.82 10.09
CA THR A 142 -15.27 7.97 9.89
C THR A 142 -15.15 8.51 8.46
N LEU A 143 -13.93 8.62 7.93
CA LEU A 143 -13.70 9.09 6.57
C LEU A 143 -14.31 8.13 5.54
N ILE A 144 -14.12 6.81 5.71
CA ILE A 144 -14.70 5.79 4.83
C ILE A 144 -16.23 5.86 4.85
N VAL A 145 -16.84 5.99 6.04
CA VAL A 145 -18.30 6.15 6.17
C VAL A 145 -18.78 7.45 5.54
N MET A 146 -18.08 8.57 5.76
CA MET A 146 -18.42 9.86 5.15
C MET A 146 -18.33 9.80 3.62
N ILE A 147 -17.33 9.12 3.06
CA ILE A 147 -17.18 8.95 1.62
C ILE A 147 -18.33 8.07 1.08
N ALA A 148 -18.62 6.94 1.72
CA ALA A 148 -19.71 6.06 1.33
C ALA A 148 -21.08 6.77 1.38
N VAL A 149 -21.36 7.50 2.46
CA VAL A 149 -22.60 8.26 2.63
C VAL A 149 -22.67 9.45 1.69
N GLY A 150 -21.57 10.19 1.51
CA GLY A 150 -21.50 11.35 0.62
C GLY A 150 -21.82 11.01 -0.84
N PHE A 151 -21.50 9.79 -1.28
CA PHE A 151 -21.88 9.29 -2.59
C PHE A 151 -23.35 8.84 -2.65
N THR A 152 -23.90 8.20 -1.61
CA THR A 152 -25.32 7.78 -1.63
C THR A 152 -26.29 8.94 -1.58
N ILE A 153 -25.91 10.06 -0.96
CA ILE A 153 -26.75 11.27 -0.87
C ILE A 153 -26.45 12.32 -1.95
N GLY A 154 -25.59 12.00 -2.92
CA GLY A 154 -25.33 12.84 -4.11
C GLY A 154 -24.56 14.14 -3.85
N ILE A 155 -23.85 14.25 -2.72
CA ILE A 155 -23.07 15.46 -2.37
C ILE A 155 -21.66 15.40 -2.97
N LEU A 156 -21.16 14.22 -3.31
CA LEU A 156 -19.89 14.04 -3.99
C LEU A 156 -20.07 14.04 -5.51
N SER A 157 -19.13 14.67 -6.22
CA SER A 157 -19.15 14.76 -7.68
C SER A 157 -19.15 13.37 -8.32
N GLY A 158 -20.15 13.10 -9.17
CA GLY A 158 -20.21 11.92 -10.04
C GLY A 158 -19.49 12.11 -11.38
N ALA A 159 -18.67 13.16 -11.52
CA ALA A 159 -17.93 13.40 -12.75
C ALA A 159 -16.93 12.27 -13.00
N PRO A 160 -16.78 11.82 -14.27
CA PRO A 160 -15.90 10.72 -14.61
C PRO A 160 -14.46 11.07 -14.28
N ASP A 161 -13.72 10.10 -13.74
CA ASP A 161 -12.29 10.27 -13.52
C ASP A 161 -11.49 10.25 -14.84
N GLY A 162 -10.19 10.51 -14.80
CA GLY A 162 -9.37 10.58 -16.02
C GLY A 162 -9.37 9.28 -16.85
N LEU A 163 -9.55 8.12 -16.21
CA LEU A 163 -9.64 6.84 -16.91
C LEU A 163 -11.03 6.66 -17.52
N GLU A 164 -12.08 6.89 -16.73
CA GLU A 164 -13.47 6.87 -17.20
C GLU A 164 -13.68 7.86 -18.35
N ARG A 165 -13.06 9.05 -18.28
CA ARG A 165 -13.16 10.06 -19.34
C ARG A 165 -12.58 9.58 -20.67
N VAL A 166 -11.41 8.96 -20.65
CA VAL A 166 -10.79 8.40 -21.85
C VAL A 166 -11.67 7.29 -22.44
N LEU A 167 -12.28 6.46 -21.58
CA LEU A 167 -13.16 5.38 -22.03
C LEU A 167 -14.48 5.91 -22.60
N ILE A 168 -15.05 6.99 -22.04
CA ILE A 168 -16.20 7.69 -22.60
C ILE A 168 -15.85 8.28 -23.96
N ASP A 169 -14.69 8.94 -24.09
CA ASP A 169 -14.27 9.55 -25.35
C ASP A 169 -14.08 8.48 -26.46
N GLN A 170 -13.78 7.23 -26.09
CA GLN A 170 -13.64 6.10 -27.03
C GLN A 170 -14.96 5.35 -27.33
N ASN A 171 -15.82 5.14 -26.33
CA ASN A 171 -16.98 4.25 -26.42
C ASN A 171 -18.34 4.98 -26.38
N GLY A 172 -18.35 6.29 -26.16
CA GLY A 172 -19.54 7.12 -26.01
C GLY A 172 -20.10 7.16 -24.59
N GLU A 173 -20.94 8.16 -24.27
CA GLU A 173 -21.46 8.38 -22.91
C GLU A 173 -22.33 7.23 -22.39
N SER A 174 -23.01 6.49 -23.28
CA SER A 174 -23.81 5.30 -22.92
C SER A 174 -22.97 4.15 -22.36
N TRP A 175 -21.64 4.22 -22.50
CA TRP A 175 -20.74 3.25 -21.91
C TRP A 175 -20.71 3.38 -20.37
N LEU A 176 -20.93 4.60 -19.84
CA LEU A 176 -20.90 4.85 -18.40
C LEU A 176 -21.95 4.04 -17.63
N ASP A 177 -23.13 3.90 -18.24
CA ASP A 177 -24.26 3.13 -17.71
C ASP A 177 -23.99 1.62 -17.68
N ASN A 178 -22.94 1.16 -18.37
CA ASN A 178 -22.54 -0.24 -18.45
C ASN A 178 -21.23 -0.54 -17.72
N LEU A 179 -20.56 0.43 -17.07
CA LEU A 179 -19.40 0.11 -16.23
C LEU A 179 -19.86 -0.64 -15.00
N THR A 180 -19.41 -1.87 -14.91
CA THR A 180 -19.36 -2.59 -13.66
C THR A 180 -18.04 -2.29 -12.93
N SER A 181 -18.05 -2.31 -11.60
CA SER A 181 -16.80 -2.25 -10.83
C SER A 181 -15.80 -3.31 -11.34
N PRO A 182 -14.48 -3.02 -11.39
CA PRO A 182 -13.48 -4.03 -11.77
C PRO A 182 -13.49 -5.27 -10.87
N TRP A 183 -14.12 -5.16 -9.70
CA TRP A 183 -14.27 -6.24 -8.74
C TRP A 183 -15.58 -7.00 -8.90
N VAL A 184 -16.52 -6.59 -9.77
CA VAL A 184 -17.76 -7.34 -10.05
C VAL A 184 -17.50 -8.78 -10.47
N PRO A 185 -16.53 -9.13 -11.33
CA PRO A 185 -16.24 -10.54 -11.63
C PRO A 185 -15.89 -11.37 -10.38
N ILE A 186 -15.34 -10.74 -9.34
CA ILE A 186 -14.94 -11.35 -8.07
C ILE A 186 -16.07 -11.25 -7.03
N LEU A 187 -16.89 -10.20 -7.09
CA LEU A 187 -17.95 -9.85 -6.15
C LEU A 187 -19.36 -9.94 -6.77
N ASN A 188 -19.54 -10.81 -7.77
CA ASN A 188 -20.79 -10.96 -8.55
C ASN A 188 -22.02 -11.37 -7.71
N TRP A 189 -21.79 -11.82 -6.49
CA TRP A 189 -22.78 -12.15 -5.45
C TRP A 189 -23.41 -10.91 -4.79
N ILE A 190 -22.91 -9.71 -5.08
CA ILE A 190 -23.48 -8.43 -4.62
C ILE A 190 -24.28 -7.80 -5.77
N THR A 191 -25.58 -7.63 -5.56
CA THR A 191 -26.52 -7.13 -6.58
C THR A 191 -26.49 -5.61 -6.80
N SER A 192 -25.64 -4.88 -6.08
CA SER A 192 -25.49 -3.43 -6.17
C SER A 192 -24.03 -3.05 -6.43
N ASP A 193 -23.78 -2.30 -7.50
CA ASP A 193 -22.43 -1.85 -7.88
C ASP A 193 -21.80 -0.96 -6.79
N TYR A 194 -22.60 -0.11 -6.14
CA TYR A 194 -22.19 0.67 -4.96
C TYR A 194 -21.86 -0.23 -3.76
N GLY A 195 -22.61 -1.32 -3.57
CA GLY A 195 -22.34 -2.32 -2.53
C GLY A 195 -21.00 -3.01 -2.74
N ALA A 196 -20.67 -3.37 -3.99
CA ALA A 196 -19.38 -3.97 -4.34
C ALA A 196 -18.21 -3.00 -4.11
N ALA A 197 -18.37 -1.72 -4.45
CA ALA A 197 -17.35 -0.70 -4.21
C ALA A 197 -17.08 -0.48 -2.71
N ILE A 198 -18.12 -0.32 -1.89
CA ILE A 198 -18.00 -0.14 -0.43
C ILE A 198 -17.38 -1.37 0.22
N LEU A 199 -17.81 -2.58 -0.18
CA LEU A 199 -17.22 -3.80 0.35
C LEU A 199 -15.75 -3.95 -0.05
N GLY A 200 -15.38 -3.58 -1.28
CA GLY A 200 -13.99 -3.55 -1.74
C GLY A 200 -13.09 -2.65 -0.88
N ILE A 201 -13.59 -1.48 -0.47
CA ILE A 201 -12.87 -0.59 0.46
C ILE A 201 -12.74 -1.25 1.84
N ALA A 202 -13.83 -1.81 2.37
CA ALA A 202 -13.83 -2.47 3.67
C ALA A 202 -12.87 -3.68 3.71
N ILE A 203 -12.89 -4.52 2.67
CA ILE A 203 -11.97 -5.66 2.52
C ILE A 203 -10.53 -5.17 2.42
N SER A 204 -10.25 -4.18 1.57
CA SER A 204 -8.89 -3.65 1.41
C SER A 204 -8.35 -3.07 2.72
N PHE A 205 -9.19 -2.35 3.46
CA PHE A 205 -8.85 -1.82 4.78
C PHE A 205 -8.62 -2.93 5.81
N LEU A 206 -9.50 -3.93 5.86
CA LEU A 206 -9.35 -5.08 6.76
C LEU A 206 -8.08 -5.88 6.46
N VAL A 207 -7.77 -6.11 5.19
CA VAL A 207 -6.53 -6.78 4.75
C VAL A 207 -5.32 -5.96 5.17
N MET A 208 -5.34 -4.64 4.94
CA MET A 208 -4.26 -3.74 5.36
C MET A 208 -4.02 -3.79 6.87
N VAL A 209 -5.08 -3.69 7.69
CA VAL A 209 -5.00 -3.77 9.15
C VAL A 209 -4.54 -5.16 9.62
N SER A 210 -5.02 -6.23 8.97
CA SER A 210 -4.66 -7.60 9.30
C SER A 210 -3.19 -7.88 9.01
N ILE A 211 -2.69 -7.47 7.84
CA ILE A 211 -1.27 -7.59 7.49
C ILE A 211 -0.44 -6.79 8.49
N PHE A 212 -0.79 -5.53 8.75
CA PHE A 212 -0.09 -4.71 9.73
C PHE A 212 -0.02 -5.37 11.12
N TYR A 213 -1.15 -5.90 11.59
CA TYR A 213 -1.23 -6.61 12.87
C TYR A 213 -0.37 -7.89 12.89
N ILE A 214 -0.42 -8.70 11.84
CA ILE A 214 0.39 -9.94 11.70
C ILE A 214 1.88 -9.60 11.74
N VAL A 215 2.29 -8.54 11.03
CA VAL A 215 3.69 -8.11 10.94
C VAL A 215 4.22 -7.66 12.31
N ILE A 216 3.43 -6.91 13.06
CA ILE A 216 3.77 -6.53 14.45
C ILE A 216 3.87 -7.78 15.33
N ARG A 217 2.91 -8.70 15.22
CA ARG A 217 2.86 -9.90 16.05
C ARG A 217 4.01 -10.87 15.78
N HIS A 218 4.40 -11.06 14.51
CA HIS A 218 5.53 -11.92 14.15
C HIS A 218 6.86 -11.37 14.66
N LYS A 219 7.10 -10.05 14.54
CA LYS A 219 8.31 -9.44 15.11
C LYS A 219 8.39 -9.64 16.63
N LYS A 220 7.26 -9.55 17.35
CA LYS A 220 7.21 -9.82 18.79
C LYS A 220 7.59 -11.27 19.14
N LYS A 221 7.12 -12.26 18.36
CA LYS A 221 7.40 -13.70 18.62
C LYS A 221 8.86 -14.07 18.37
N VAL A 222 9.48 -13.54 17.31
CA VAL A 222 10.89 -13.78 16.99
C VAL A 222 11.81 -13.21 18.07
N ILE A 223 11.51 -12.01 18.57
CA ILE A 223 12.28 -11.35 19.65
C ILE A 223 12.18 -12.13 20.97
N LEU A 224 10.99 -12.62 21.33
CA LEU A 224 10.80 -13.40 22.56
C LEU A 224 11.54 -14.75 22.53
N HIS A 225 11.66 -15.38 21.35
CA HIS A 225 12.43 -16.61 21.20
C HIS A 225 13.95 -16.39 21.31
N THR A 226 14.46 -15.24 20.87
CA THR A 226 15.90 -14.92 20.97
C THR A 226 16.32 -14.49 22.38
N LEU A 227 15.39 -14.02 23.20
CA LEU A 227 15.64 -13.57 24.57
C LEU A 227 15.34 -14.63 25.63
N ASN A 228 14.89 -15.83 25.24
CA ASN A 228 14.56 -16.87 26.21
C ASN A 228 15.85 -17.44 26.83
N PRO A 229 16.13 -17.19 28.13
CA PRO A 229 17.41 -17.56 28.75
C PRO A 229 17.65 -19.08 28.79
N LEU A 230 16.59 -19.86 28.61
CA LEU A 230 16.63 -21.33 28.55
C LEU A 230 17.32 -21.85 27.29
N ASP A 231 17.26 -21.11 26.16
CA ASP A 231 17.93 -21.51 24.92
C ASP A 231 19.43 -21.19 24.96
N SER A 232 19.84 -20.08 25.60
CA SER A 232 21.26 -19.77 25.79
C SER A 232 21.95 -20.74 26.76
N MET A 233 21.22 -21.30 27.73
CA MET A 233 21.77 -22.29 28.67
C MET A 233 21.92 -23.70 28.07
N LYS A 234 21.16 -24.04 27.02
CA LYS A 234 21.31 -25.32 26.31
C LYS A 234 22.58 -25.35 25.46
N ASN A 235 22.91 -24.26 24.76
CA ASN A 235 24.11 -24.20 23.92
C ASN A 235 25.43 -24.14 24.71
N THR A 236 25.42 -23.72 25.98
CA THR A 236 26.62 -23.72 26.84
C THR A 236 26.90 -25.05 27.55
N LYS A 237 25.99 -26.03 27.47
CA LYS A 237 26.19 -27.35 28.09
C LYS A 237 26.72 -28.42 27.12
N GLU A 238 26.95 -28.08 25.85
CA GLU A 238 27.52 -28.97 24.82
C GLU A 238 28.96 -28.59 24.39
N LEU A 239 29.65 -27.73 25.15
CA LEU A 239 31.08 -27.43 25.02
C LEU A 239 31.80 -27.76 26.31
#